data_AF-A0A9P3H2C5-F1
#
_entry.id   AF-A0A9P3H2C5-F1
#
_cell.length_a   1.000
_cell.length_b   1.000
_cell.length_c   1.000
_cell.angle_alpha   90.00
_cell.angle_beta   90.00
_cell.angle_gamma   90.00
#
_symmetry.space_group_name_H-M   'P 1'
#
loop_
_entity.id
_entity.type
_entity.pdbx_description
1 polymer ?
#
loop_
_entity_poly.entity_id
_entity_poly.type
_entity_poly.pdbx_seq_one_letter_code
_entity_poly.pdbx_strand_id
1 'polypeptide(L)'
;MTKGTSSFGKRHTKSHTLCRRCGRRSFHNQKKTCAQCGYPAAKLRSYNWSEKGIRRKTTGTGRMRHLSDVNRRFKNGFREGTQAKKQTKAVVA
;
A
#
# COMPACT_ATOMS: atom_id res chain seq x y z
N MET A 1 9.31 35.12 26.71
CA MET A 1 9.40 33.87 25.92
C MET A 1 8.03 33.51 25.39
N THR A 2 7.81 33.54 24.07
CA THR A 2 6.51 33.19 23.47
C THR A 2 6.54 31.75 22.94
N LYS A 3 5.41 31.04 23.01
CA LYS A 3 5.32 29.61 22.64
C LYS A 3 5.28 29.38 21.12
N GLY A 4 4.92 30.40 20.34
CA GLY A 4 4.68 30.32 18.90
C GLY A 4 5.90 30.66 18.04
N THR A 5 5.91 31.85 17.44
CA THR A 5 6.87 32.27 16.39
C THR A 5 8.33 32.00 16.74
N SER A 6 8.78 32.36 17.95
CA SER A 6 10.15 32.13 18.40
C SER A 6 10.53 30.65 18.50
N SER A 7 9.55 29.77 18.76
CA SER A 7 9.76 28.32 18.81
C SER A 7 9.78 27.69 17.41
N PHE A 8 8.98 28.19 16.46
CA PHE A 8 8.91 27.65 15.11
C PHE A 8 10.23 27.82 14.33
N GLY A 9 10.94 28.93 14.54
CA GLY A 9 12.25 29.17 13.91
C GLY A 9 13.31 28.11 14.25
N LYS A 10 13.18 27.42 15.38
CA LYS A 10 14.14 26.39 15.85
C LYS A 10 13.86 24.98 15.30
N ARG A 11 12.88 24.78 14.42
CA ARG A 11 12.45 23.44 13.94
C ARG A 11 13.30 22.87 12.79
N HIS A 12 14.62 22.83 12.97
CA HIS A 12 15.55 22.29 11.97
C HIS A 12 15.78 20.76 12.11
N THR A 13 15.70 20.21 13.32
CA THR A 13 15.84 18.76 13.56
C THR A 13 14.61 17.99 13.07
N LYS A 14 14.84 16.79 12.52
CA LYS A 14 13.77 15.95 11.95
C LYS A 14 13.58 14.69 12.79
N SER A 15 12.41 14.59 13.41
CA SER A 15 12.02 13.38 14.16
C SER A 15 11.56 12.26 13.23
N HIS A 16 10.94 12.59 12.09
CA HIS A 16 10.34 11.62 11.17
C HIS A 16 10.88 11.74 9.74
N THR A 17 11.21 10.61 9.12
CA THR A 17 11.65 10.48 7.72
C THR A 17 10.80 9.48 6.95
N LEU A 18 11.10 9.28 5.66
CA LEU A 18 10.40 8.34 4.80
C LEU A 18 10.64 6.89 5.24
N CYS A 19 9.56 6.15 5.43
CA CYS A 19 9.63 4.73 5.75
C CYS A 19 9.78 3.90 4.47
N ARG A 20 10.80 3.02 4.42
CA ARG A 20 11.04 2.12 3.27
C ARG A 20 9.87 1.19 2.93
N ARG A 21 9.12 0.70 3.93
CA ARG A 21 7.99 -0.22 3.71
C ARG A 21 6.74 0.47 3.14
N CYS A 22 6.31 1.60 3.73
CA CYS A 22 5.02 2.22 3.39
C CYS A 22 5.13 3.55 2.62
N GLY A 23 6.33 4.05 2.36
CA GLY A 23 6.58 5.29 1.61
C GLY A 23 6.12 6.58 2.29
N ARG A 24 5.63 6.52 3.53
CA ARG A 24 5.15 7.69 4.29
C ARG A 24 6.24 8.28 5.17
N ARG A 25 6.21 9.60 5.39
CA ARG A 25 7.09 10.31 6.34
C ARG A 25 6.64 10.04 7.79
N SER A 26 6.89 8.83 8.26
CA SER A 26 6.44 8.36 9.58
C SER A 26 7.47 7.48 10.28
N PHE A 27 8.69 7.35 9.72
CA PHE A 27 9.76 6.61 10.35
C PHE A 27 10.46 7.47 11.40
N HIS A 28 10.38 7.08 12.67
CA HIS A 28 10.99 7.82 13.76
C HIS A 28 12.51 7.58 13.78
N ASN A 29 13.31 8.64 13.59
CA ASN A 29 14.75 8.52 13.39
C ASN A 29 15.51 7.98 14.61
N GLN A 30 15.17 8.43 15.82
CA GLN A 30 15.83 7.97 17.05
C GLN A 30 15.34 6.58 17.48
N LYS A 31 14.01 6.40 17.59
CA LYS A 31 13.39 5.13 18.03
C LYS A 31 13.39 4.03 16.97
N LYS A 32 13.85 4.31 15.76
CA LYS A 32 13.92 3.39 14.62
C LYS A 32 12.62 2.64 14.34
N THR A 33 11.46 3.27 14.56
CA THR A 33 10.15 2.64 14.39
C THR A 33 9.22 3.50 13.55
N CYS A 34 8.47 2.88 12.63
CA CYS A 34 7.50 3.57 11.80
C CYS A 34 6.14 3.66 12.49
N ALA A 35 5.68 4.89 12.75
CA ALA A 35 4.37 5.16 13.34
C ALA A 35 3.20 4.76 12.43
N GLN A 36 3.40 4.59 11.12
CA GLN A 36 2.33 4.17 10.22
C GLN A 36 2.18 2.65 10.16
N CYS A 37 3.25 1.96 9.76
CA CYS A 37 3.21 0.54 9.39
C CYS A 37 3.92 -0.39 10.37
N GLY A 38 4.62 0.15 11.38
CA GLY A 38 5.32 -0.64 12.39
C GLY A 38 6.72 -1.13 11.99
N TYR A 39 7.25 -0.78 10.81
CA TYR A 39 8.64 -1.14 10.43
C TYR A 39 9.63 -0.77 11.55
N PRO A 40 10.53 -1.67 11.99
CA PRO A 40 10.94 -2.94 11.37
C PRO A 40 10.08 -4.18 11.68
N ALA A 41 9.06 -4.10 12.54
CA ALA A 41 8.28 -5.25 12.97
C ALA A 41 7.77 -6.09 11.78
N ALA A 42 7.74 -7.42 11.93
CA ALA A 42 7.30 -8.33 10.86
C ALA A 42 5.84 -8.07 10.46
N LYS A 43 4.96 -7.94 11.45
CA LYS A 43 3.54 -7.64 11.22
C LYS A 43 3.33 -6.16 10.88
N LEU A 44 2.36 -5.90 10.00
CA LEU A 44 1.88 -4.54 9.73
C LEU A 44 1.11 -4.04 10.95
N ARG A 45 1.46 -2.85 11.44
CA ARG A 45 0.72 -2.20 12.53
C ARG A 45 -0.71 -1.90 12.09
N SER A 46 -1.71 -2.42 12.78
CA SER A 46 -3.14 -2.11 12.62
C SER A 46 -3.81 -2.01 13.98
N TYR A 47 -4.81 -1.13 14.09
CA TYR A 47 -5.63 -1.01 15.28
C TYR A 47 -7.09 -1.02 14.88
N ASN A 48 -7.90 -1.79 15.58
CA ASN A 48 -9.31 -2.00 15.25
C ASN A 48 -10.13 -0.71 15.40
N TRP A 49 -9.74 0.17 16.34
CA TRP A 49 -10.35 1.49 16.50
C TRP A 49 -10.05 2.47 15.35
N SER A 50 -9.13 2.13 14.42
CA SER A 50 -8.73 3.01 13.32
C SER A 50 -9.18 2.46 11.95
N GLU A 51 -10.48 2.43 11.73
CA GLU A 51 -11.10 1.90 10.50
C GLU A 51 -10.56 2.57 9.22
N LYS A 52 -10.54 3.92 9.19
CA LYS A 52 -9.97 4.67 8.05
C LYS A 52 -8.48 4.35 7.84
N GLY A 53 -7.76 4.09 8.93
CA GLY A 53 -6.37 3.67 8.90
C GLY A 53 -6.17 2.30 8.28
N ILE A 54 -7.08 1.36 8.55
CA ILE A 54 -7.13 0.03 7.94
C ILE A 54 -7.48 0.14 6.45
N ARG A 55 -8.55 0.86 6.09
CA ARG A 55 -9.03 0.98 4.71
C ARG A 55 -7.99 1.54 3.74
N ARG A 56 -7.19 2.54 4.14
CA ARG A 56 -6.18 3.18 3.27
C ARG A 56 -4.99 2.29 2.88
N LYS A 57 -4.85 1.11 3.49
CA LYS A 57 -3.69 0.22 3.29
C LYS A 57 -4.09 -1.23 3.03
N THR A 58 -5.39 -1.53 3.03
CA THR A 58 -5.88 -2.89 2.85
C THR A 58 -5.60 -3.39 1.43
N THR A 59 -5.56 -4.71 1.26
CA THR A 59 -5.51 -5.37 -0.05
C THR A 59 -6.65 -4.85 -0.92
N GLY A 60 -6.37 -4.47 -2.18
CA GLY A 60 -7.34 -3.75 -3.02
C GLY A 60 -6.87 -2.37 -3.45
N THR A 61 -6.10 -1.68 -2.60
CA THR A 61 -5.73 -0.26 -2.83
C THR A 61 -4.50 -0.04 -3.70
N GLY A 62 -3.75 -1.10 -4.01
CA GLY A 62 -2.51 -1.05 -4.78
C GLY A 62 -2.62 -1.73 -6.14
N ARG A 63 -1.47 -1.95 -6.79
CA ARG A 63 -1.38 -2.57 -8.13
C ARG A 63 -1.93 -3.99 -8.22
N MET A 64 -2.02 -4.72 -7.10
CA MET A 64 -2.52 -6.11 -7.02
C MET A 64 -1.96 -7.08 -8.08
N ARG A 65 -0.73 -6.86 -8.58
CA ARG A 65 -0.18 -7.53 -9.78
C ARG A 65 -0.44 -9.04 -9.86
N HIS A 66 -0.20 -9.75 -8.76
CA HIS A 66 -0.43 -11.19 -8.71
C HIS A 66 -1.92 -11.53 -8.54
N LEU A 67 -2.58 -10.95 -7.54
CA LEU A 67 -3.99 -11.23 -7.23
C LEU A 67 -4.94 -10.88 -8.38
N SER A 68 -4.65 -9.82 -9.15
CA SER A 68 -5.44 -9.47 -10.34
C SER A 68 -5.38 -10.57 -11.40
N ASP A 69 -4.20 -11.15 -11.61
CA ASP A 69 -4.03 -12.26 -12.55
C ASP A 69 -4.66 -13.54 -12.02
N VAL A 70 -4.48 -13.84 -10.73
CA VAL A 70 -5.10 -15.00 -10.07
C VAL A 70 -6.62 -14.92 -10.19
N ASN A 71 -7.24 -13.76 -9.91
CA ASN A 71 -8.68 -13.60 -10.01
C ASN A 71 -9.18 -13.75 -11.45
N ARG A 72 -8.40 -13.28 -12.44
CA ARG A 72 -8.69 -13.47 -13.87
C ARG A 72 -8.63 -14.95 -14.27
N ARG A 73 -7.58 -15.66 -13.85
CA ARG A 73 -7.42 -17.10 -14.07
C ARG A 73 -8.51 -17.90 -13.38
N PHE A 74 -8.84 -17.56 -12.14
CA PHE A 74 -9.90 -18.20 -11.35
C PHE A 74 -11.25 -18.15 -12.08
N LYS A 75 -11.65 -16.98 -12.60
CA LYS A 75 -12.88 -16.84 -13.41
C LYS A 75 -12.86 -17.68 -14.70
N ASN A 76 -11.67 -17.98 -15.20
CA ASN A 76 -11.44 -18.83 -16.36
C ASN A 76 -11.12 -20.29 -15.98
N GLY A 77 -11.32 -20.69 -14.72
CA GLY A 77 -11.09 -22.06 -14.23
C GLY A 77 -9.63 -22.50 -14.16
N PHE A 78 -8.69 -21.56 -14.02
CA PHE A 78 -7.24 -21.81 -14.05
C PHE A 78 -6.79 -22.64 -15.26
N ARG A 79 -7.44 -22.45 -16.41
CA ARG A 79 -7.07 -23.15 -17.65
C ARG A 79 -5.66 -22.76 -18.07
N GLU A 80 -4.83 -23.76 -18.30
CA GLU A 80 -3.45 -23.62 -18.77
C GLU A 80 -3.24 -24.47 -20.03
N GLY A 81 -2.29 -24.10 -20.89
CA GLY A 81 -1.95 -24.88 -22.10
C GLY A 81 -2.95 -24.82 -23.26
N THR A 82 -4.09 -24.12 -23.13
CA THR A 82 -5.08 -23.99 -24.21
C THR A 82 -4.79 -22.76 -25.08
N GLN A 83 -4.84 -22.92 -26.41
CA GLN A 83 -4.82 -21.79 -27.35
C GLN A 83 -6.23 -21.27 -27.60
N ALA A 84 -6.37 -19.94 -27.68
CA ALA A 84 -7.65 -19.33 -28.05
C ALA A 84 -7.97 -19.64 -29.52
N LYS A 85 -9.16 -20.20 -29.79
CA LYS A 85 -9.64 -20.36 -31.17
C LYS A 85 -9.86 -18.99 -31.80
N LYS A 86 -9.39 -18.80 -33.04
CA LYS A 86 -9.60 -17.58 -33.83
C LYS A 86 -11.10 -17.38 -34.06
N GLN A 87 -11.63 -16.22 -33.67
CA GLN A 87 -13.02 -15.82 -33.93
C GLN A 87 -13.08 -15.21 -35.34
N THR A 88 -13.74 -15.87 -36.30
CA THR A 88 -14.04 -15.30 -37.62
C THR A 88 -15.42 -14.65 -37.58
N LYS A 89 -15.55 -13.42 -38.10
CA LYS A 89 -16.86 -12.78 -38.25
C LYS A 89 -17.74 -13.65 -39.15
N ALA A 90 -18.96 -13.95 -38.71
CA ALA A 90 -19.95 -14.63 -39.54
C ALA A 90 -20.24 -13.73 -40.75
N VAL A 91 -20.06 -14.27 -41.95
CA VAL A 91 -20.57 -13.65 -43.18
C VAL A 91 -22.07 -13.87 -43.14
N VAL A 92 -22.84 -12.81 -42.92
CA VAL A 92 -24.30 -12.84 -43.07
C VAL A 92 -24.57 -12.98 -44.56
N ALA A 93 -25.31 -14.02 -44.95
CA ALA A 93 -25.75 -14.26 -46.33
C ALA A 93 -26.92 -13.34 -46.69
#